data_AF-A0AAW8LFT5-F1
#
_entry.id   AF-A0AAW8LFT5-F1
#
_cell.length_a   1.000
_cell.length_b   1.000
_cell.length_c   1.000
_cell.angle_alpha   90.00
_cell.angle_beta   90.00
_cell.angle_gamma   90.00
#
_symmetry.space_group_name_H-M   'P 1'
#
loop_
_entity.id
_entity.type
_entity.pdbx_description
1 polymer ?
#
loop_
_entity_poly.entity_id
_entity_poly.type
_entity_poly.pdbx_seq_one_letter_code
_entity_poly.pdbx_strand_id
1 'polypeptide(L)'
;MKTISEWFDEYSDSHQNKTNKLIHWVCVPTIYFSIIGILAHFSALLTTLLLVLAFIFYARLDLVLAVAMATLTLVMAWLIWILPVGTGFFIALFVLAWIGQFYGHKVEGKKPSFFKDLQFLLIGPIWCMDAYLGKILPNWKSRHNSAIMSI
;
A
#
# COMPACT_ATOMS: atom_id res chain seq x y z
N MET A 1 -17.51 9.38 -6.85
CA MET A 1 -16.31 8.59 -6.51
C MET A 1 -16.62 7.91 -5.19
N LYS A 2 -16.32 6.61 -5.01
CA LYS A 2 -16.51 5.95 -3.72
C LYS A 2 -15.75 6.74 -2.64
N THR A 3 -16.36 6.88 -1.48
CA THR A 3 -15.73 7.38 -0.26
C THR A 3 -14.61 6.44 0.18
N ILE A 4 -13.71 6.92 1.02
CA ILE A 4 -12.63 6.08 1.54
C ILE A 4 -13.14 4.86 2.32
N SER A 5 -14.22 5.02 3.09
CA SER A 5 -14.84 3.93 3.83
C SER A 5 -15.42 2.87 2.90
N GLU A 6 -16.12 3.27 1.82
CA GLU A 6 -16.61 2.31 0.82
C GLU A 6 -15.48 1.54 0.13
N TRP A 7 -14.37 2.21 -0.19
CA TRP A 7 -13.18 1.54 -0.73
C TRP A 7 -12.58 0.54 0.26
N PHE A 8 -12.49 0.93 1.53
CA PHE A 8 -11.90 0.08 2.57
C PHE A 8 -12.78 -1.12 2.87
N ASP A 9 -14.09 -0.95 2.91
CA ASP A 9 -15.05 -2.04 3.11
C ASP A 9 -14.94 -3.06 1.99
N GLU A 10 -14.99 -2.64 0.73
CA GLU A 10 -14.87 -3.55 -0.40
C GLU A 10 -13.49 -4.21 -0.48
N TYR A 11 -12.42 -3.47 -0.15
CA TYR A 11 -11.09 -4.07 -0.09
C TYR A 11 -11.03 -5.14 1.00
N SER A 12 -11.60 -4.85 2.17
CA SER A 12 -11.58 -5.73 3.33
C SER A 12 -12.39 -7.00 3.14
N ASP A 13 -13.42 -7.00 2.30
CA ASP A 13 -14.16 -8.23 1.95
C ASP A 13 -13.25 -9.34 1.43
N SER A 14 -12.13 -8.99 0.77
CA SER A 14 -11.13 -9.94 0.27
C SER A 14 -9.95 -10.18 1.21
N HIS A 15 -10.02 -9.68 2.44
CA HIS A 15 -8.97 -9.76 3.45
C HIS A 15 -9.58 -10.02 4.82
N GLN A 16 -10.11 -11.23 5.05
CA GLN A 16 -10.66 -11.62 6.35
C GLN A 16 -9.73 -12.57 7.10
N ASN A 17 -8.95 -13.39 6.39
CA ASN A 17 -8.04 -14.35 6.99
C ASN A 17 -6.82 -13.65 7.62
N LYS A 18 -6.50 -14.00 8.89
CA LYS A 18 -5.38 -13.40 9.64
C LYS A 18 -4.03 -13.58 8.95
N THR A 19 -3.77 -14.75 8.37
CA THR A 19 -2.54 -15.04 7.63
C THR A 19 -2.45 -14.17 6.37
N ASN A 20 -3.54 -14.04 5.62
CA ASN A 20 -3.57 -13.17 4.43
C ASN A 20 -3.33 -11.70 4.81
N LYS A 21 -3.99 -11.20 5.87
CA LYS A 21 -3.78 -9.84 6.39
C LYS A 21 -2.33 -9.60 6.81
N LEU A 22 -1.71 -10.55 7.51
CA LEU A 22 -0.31 -10.44 7.95
C LEU A 22 0.65 -10.38 6.76
N ILE A 23 0.46 -11.26 5.78
CA ILE A 23 1.24 -11.25 4.53
C ILE A 23 1.07 -9.91 3.82
N HIS A 24 -0.16 -9.42 3.70
CA HIS A 24 -0.45 -8.10 3.11
C HIS A 24 0.28 -6.97 3.81
N TRP A 25 0.28 -6.98 5.14
CA TRP A 25 0.92 -5.95 5.95
C TRP A 25 2.43 -5.83 5.70
N VAL A 26 3.09 -6.93 5.29
CA VAL A 26 4.51 -6.94 4.91
C VAL A 26 4.70 -6.69 3.41
N CYS A 27 3.94 -7.37 2.57
CA CYS A 27 4.13 -7.35 1.12
C CYS A 27 3.67 -6.03 0.49
N VAL A 28 2.57 -5.39 0.95
CA VAL A 28 2.08 -4.14 0.36
C VAL A 28 3.10 -3.00 0.50
N PRO A 29 3.64 -2.70 1.71
CA PRO A 29 4.70 -1.69 1.84
C PRO A 29 5.96 -2.04 1.04
N THR A 30 6.32 -3.33 0.97
CA THR A 30 7.48 -3.80 0.20
C THR A 30 7.29 -3.57 -1.31
N ILE A 31 6.10 -3.88 -1.85
CA ILE A 31 5.74 -3.62 -3.24
C ILE A 31 5.79 -2.11 -3.50
N TYR A 32 5.18 -1.30 -2.64
CA TYR A 32 5.19 0.15 -2.77
C TYR A 32 6.62 0.72 -2.80
N PHE A 33 7.46 0.32 -1.84
CA PHE A 33 8.88 0.70 -1.79
C PHE A 33 9.64 0.28 -3.05
N SER A 34 9.46 -0.97 -3.49
CA SER A 34 10.14 -1.50 -4.67
C SER A 34 9.74 -0.80 -5.96
N ILE A 35 8.46 -0.42 -6.13
CA ILE A 35 7.99 0.35 -7.29
C ILE A 35 8.67 1.71 -7.34
N ILE A 36 8.73 2.44 -6.21
CA ILE A 36 9.42 3.73 -6.15
C ILE A 36 10.89 3.54 -6.51
N GLY A 37 11.56 2.52 -5.96
CA GLY A 37 12.95 2.22 -6.25
C GLY A 37 13.22 1.93 -7.72
N ILE A 38 12.41 1.06 -8.34
CA ILE A 38 12.50 0.72 -9.77
C ILE A 38 12.33 1.96 -10.63
N LEU A 39 11.29 2.76 -10.37
CA LEU A 39 10.99 3.96 -11.14
C LEU A 39 12.08 5.02 -10.96
N ALA A 40 12.59 5.21 -9.74
CA ALA A 40 13.61 6.23 -9.45
C ALA A 40 14.92 5.94 -10.19
N HIS A 41 15.29 4.66 -10.30
CA HIS A 41 16.46 4.24 -11.09
C HIS A 41 16.25 4.39 -12.60
N PHE A 42 15.01 4.29 -13.06
CA PHE A 42 14.68 4.42 -14.48
C PHE A 42 14.54 5.88 -14.92
N SER A 43 13.78 6.69 -14.17
CA SER A 43 13.55 8.10 -14.44
C SER A 43 12.96 8.81 -13.22
N ALA A 44 13.72 9.78 -12.68
CA ALA A 44 13.26 10.63 -11.58
C ALA A 44 12.03 11.46 -11.96
N LEU A 45 11.95 11.94 -13.21
CA LEU A 45 10.80 12.70 -13.72
C LEU A 45 9.53 11.84 -13.76
N LEU A 46 9.62 10.62 -14.32
CA LEU A 46 8.48 9.70 -14.38
C LEU A 46 8.00 9.33 -12.98
N THR A 47 8.95 9.02 -12.08
CA THR A 47 8.65 8.72 -10.67
C THR A 47 7.88 9.87 -10.02
N THR A 48 8.37 11.10 -10.19
CA THR A 48 7.76 12.30 -9.62
C THR A 48 6.35 12.52 -10.17
N LEU A 49 6.16 12.39 -11.49
CA LEU A 49 4.85 12.52 -12.13
C LEU A 49 3.85 11.51 -11.57
N LEU A 50 4.23 10.22 -11.49
CA LEU A 50 3.36 9.16 -10.99
C LEU A 50 3.03 9.34 -9.51
N LEU A 51 4.00 9.76 -8.68
CA LEU A 51 3.76 10.07 -7.28
C LEU A 51 2.80 11.26 -7.13
N VAL A 52 2.98 12.34 -7.88
CA VAL A 52 2.05 13.49 -7.86
C VAL A 52 0.64 13.07 -8.21
N LEU A 53 0.46 12.26 -9.25
CA LEU A 53 -0.86 11.74 -9.64
C LEU A 53 -1.47 10.84 -8.55
N ALA A 54 -0.67 9.96 -7.93
CA ALA A 54 -1.12 9.14 -6.80
C ALA A 54 -1.51 9.99 -5.58
N PHE A 55 -0.77 11.06 -5.27
CA PHE A 55 -1.10 11.96 -4.17
C PHE A 55 -2.33 12.82 -4.44
N ILE A 56 -2.55 13.26 -5.68
CA ILE A 56 -3.81 13.89 -6.06
C ILE A 56 -4.98 12.92 -5.84
N PHE A 57 -4.81 11.65 -6.18
CA PHE A 57 -5.81 10.62 -5.90
C PHE A 57 -6.04 10.44 -4.39
N TYR A 58 -4.98 10.32 -3.57
CA TYR A 58 -5.12 10.21 -2.12
C TYR A 58 -5.74 11.45 -1.47
N ALA A 59 -5.34 12.65 -1.89
CA ALA A 59 -5.90 13.89 -1.36
C ALA A 59 -7.39 14.03 -1.65
N ARG A 60 -7.88 13.45 -2.77
CA ARG A 60 -9.31 13.37 -3.09
C ARG A 60 -10.07 12.35 -2.24
N LEU A 61 -9.38 11.36 -1.67
CA LEU A 61 -9.98 10.34 -0.80
C LEU A 61 -10.01 10.77 0.67
N ASP A 62 -8.86 11.14 1.23
CA ASP A 62 -8.71 11.60 2.61
C ASP A 62 -7.39 12.38 2.76
N LEU A 63 -7.47 13.67 3.12
CA LEU A 63 -6.30 14.54 3.20
C LEU A 63 -5.31 14.11 4.30
N VAL A 64 -5.80 13.58 5.43
CA VAL A 64 -4.95 13.18 6.55
C VAL A 64 -4.11 11.97 6.16
N LEU A 65 -4.75 10.96 5.55
CA LEU A 65 -4.06 9.79 5.04
C LEU A 65 -3.14 10.11 3.85
N ALA A 66 -3.51 11.09 3.01
CA ALA A 66 -2.62 11.58 1.96
C ALA A 66 -1.31 12.15 2.53
N VAL A 67 -1.39 12.96 3.59
CA VAL A 67 -0.21 13.50 4.29
C VAL A 67 0.61 12.38 4.95
N ALA A 68 -0.03 11.39 5.56
CA ALA A 68 0.65 10.24 6.14
C ALA A 68 1.41 9.41 5.07
N MET A 69 0.77 9.15 3.93
CA MET A 69 1.40 8.49 2.79
C MET A 69 2.53 9.31 2.19
N ALA A 70 2.40 10.64 2.13
CA ALA A 70 3.46 11.53 1.65
C ALA A 70 4.70 11.45 2.56
N THR A 71 4.48 11.45 3.87
CA THR A 71 5.54 11.29 4.86
C THR A 71 6.25 9.94 4.69
N LEU A 72 5.50 8.84 4.57
CA LEU A 72 6.08 7.51 4.32
C LEU A 72 6.90 7.49 3.03
N THR A 73 6.38 8.10 1.97
CA THR A 73 7.02 8.13 0.66
C THR A 73 8.32 8.91 0.68
N LEU A 74 8.40 10.02 1.42
CA LEU A 74 9.63 10.78 1.61
C LEU A 74 10.68 9.95 2.36
N VAL A 75 10.28 9.23 3.41
CA VAL A 75 11.19 8.32 4.14
C VAL A 75 11.69 7.21 3.21
N MET A 76 10.81 6.59 2.44
CA MET A 76 11.17 5.56 1.47
C MET A 76 12.10 6.08 0.36
N ALA A 77 11.81 7.26 -0.19
CA ALA A 77 12.65 7.89 -1.21
C ALA A 77 14.04 8.23 -0.65
N TRP A 78 14.12 8.72 0.59
CA TRP A 78 15.39 8.95 1.27
C TRP A 78 16.17 7.64 1.47
N LEU A 79 15.52 6.56 1.91
CA LEU A 79 16.14 5.24 2.03
C LEU A 79 16.66 4.73 0.69
N ILE A 80 15.86 4.84 -0.38
CA ILE A 80 16.27 4.46 -1.75
C ILE A 80 17.51 5.24 -2.18
N TRP A 81 17.58 6.53 -1.86
CA TRP A 81 18.70 7.38 -2.25
C TRP A 81 20.02 7.02 -1.55
N ILE A 82 19.98 6.59 -0.29
CA ILE A 82 21.19 6.22 0.47
C ILE A 82 21.62 4.76 0.31
N LEU A 83 20.71 3.88 -0.13
CA LEU A 83 21.01 2.45 -0.24
C LEU A 83 21.95 2.18 -1.43
N PRO A 84 23.11 1.53 -1.23
CA PRO A 84 24.07 1.23 -2.30
C PRO A 84 23.65 -0.02 -3.08
N VAL A 85 22.42 -0.05 -3.60
CA VAL A 85 21.84 -1.19 -4.33
C VAL A 85 21.33 -0.74 -5.70
N GLY A 86 21.45 -1.58 -6.71
CA GLY A 86 20.93 -1.29 -8.04
C GLY A 86 19.48 -1.74 -8.24
N THR A 87 18.92 -1.43 -9.41
CA THR A 87 17.53 -1.77 -9.80
C THR A 87 17.18 -3.24 -9.58
N GLY A 88 18.13 -4.17 -9.77
CA GLY A 88 17.93 -5.60 -9.56
C GLY A 88 17.48 -5.98 -8.15
N PHE A 89 17.92 -5.23 -7.12
CA PHE A 89 17.47 -5.43 -5.74
C PHE A 89 15.97 -5.14 -5.59
N PHE A 90 15.52 -4.01 -6.13
CA PHE A 90 14.11 -3.62 -6.07
C PHE A 90 13.23 -4.56 -6.92
N ILE A 91 13.71 -5.02 -8.07
CA ILE A 91 13.00 -6.04 -8.86
C ILE A 91 12.85 -7.34 -8.06
N ALA A 92 13.91 -7.79 -7.38
CA ALA A 92 13.83 -8.98 -6.54
C ALA A 92 12.81 -8.81 -5.40
N LEU A 93 12.83 -7.67 -4.69
CA LEU A 93 11.83 -7.35 -3.66
C LEU A 93 10.41 -7.35 -4.23
N PHE A 94 10.20 -6.72 -5.39
CA PHE A 94 8.90 -6.66 -6.06
C PHE A 94 8.37 -8.06 -6.36
N VAL A 95 9.19 -8.92 -6.97
CA VAL A 95 8.81 -10.30 -7.33
C VAL A 95 8.51 -11.14 -6.08
N LEU A 96 9.40 -11.11 -5.08
CA LEU A 96 9.21 -11.89 -3.85
C LEU A 96 7.97 -11.45 -3.07
N ALA A 97 7.72 -10.14 -2.98
CA ALA A 97 6.55 -9.61 -2.31
C ALA A 97 5.25 -9.94 -3.06
N TRP A 98 5.27 -9.96 -4.40
CA TRP A 98 4.13 -10.41 -5.20
C TRP A 98 3.84 -11.90 -5.04
N ILE A 99 4.87 -12.75 -4.99
CA ILE A 99 4.71 -14.18 -4.68
C ILE A 99 4.03 -14.35 -3.32
N GLY A 100 4.48 -13.61 -2.31
CA GLY A 100 3.84 -13.57 -0.99
C GLY A 100 2.37 -13.14 -1.06
N GLN A 101 2.08 -12.01 -1.71
CA GLN A 101 0.73 -11.50 -1.98
C GLN A 101 -0.20 -12.56 -2.57
N PHE A 102 0.23 -13.24 -3.64
CA PHE A 102 -0.58 -14.27 -4.29
C PHE A 102 -0.79 -15.50 -3.39
N TYR A 103 0.22 -15.88 -2.60
CA TYR A 103 0.07 -16.93 -1.60
C TYR A 103 -0.95 -16.54 -0.51
N GLY A 104 -0.91 -15.30 -0.02
CA GLY A 104 -1.90 -14.78 0.93
C GLY A 104 -3.33 -14.90 0.39
N HIS A 105 -3.55 -14.49 -0.86
CA HIS A 105 -4.85 -14.64 -1.52
C HIS A 105 -5.26 -16.10 -1.78
N LYS A 106 -4.29 -16.99 -2.02
CA LYS A 106 -4.56 -18.43 -2.10
C LYS A 106 -5.09 -18.97 -0.77
N VAL A 107 -4.51 -18.54 0.36
CA VAL A 107 -4.99 -18.89 1.71
C VAL A 107 -6.35 -18.29 2.01
N GLU A 108 -6.62 -17.07 1.57
CA GLU A 108 -7.93 -16.42 1.69
C GLU A 108 -9.03 -17.12 0.88
N GLY A 109 -8.68 -17.73 -0.25
CA GLY A 109 -9.64 -18.32 -1.20
C GLY A 109 -10.35 -17.28 -2.06
N LYS A 110 -9.94 -16.00 -2.01
CA LYS A 110 -10.47 -14.90 -2.82
C LYS A 110 -9.38 -14.34 -3.73
N LYS A 111 -9.75 -14.01 -4.97
CA LYS A 111 -8.84 -13.37 -5.92
C LYS A 111 -8.46 -11.96 -5.44
N PRO A 112 -7.24 -11.48 -5.76
CA PRO A 112 -6.85 -10.11 -5.47
C PRO A 112 -7.82 -9.05 -6.04
N SER A 113 -8.11 -8.01 -5.26
CA SER A 113 -9.09 -6.98 -5.65
C SER A 113 -8.72 -6.21 -6.90
N PHE A 114 -7.43 -6.08 -7.22
CA PHE A 114 -7.00 -5.36 -8.43
C PHE A 114 -7.40 -6.05 -9.74
N PHE A 115 -7.80 -7.33 -9.70
CA PHE A 115 -8.41 -7.99 -10.85
C PHE A 115 -9.82 -7.47 -11.15
N LYS A 116 -10.50 -6.88 -10.16
CA LYS A 116 -11.79 -6.21 -10.36
C LYS A 116 -11.59 -4.77 -10.84
N ASP A 117 -10.68 -4.05 -10.19
CA ASP A 117 -10.39 -2.65 -10.47
C ASP A 117 -8.93 -2.32 -10.12
N LEU A 118 -8.17 -1.82 -11.09
CA LEU A 118 -6.76 -1.48 -10.93
C LEU A 118 -6.52 -0.42 -9.83
N GLN A 119 -7.53 0.40 -9.51
CA GLN A 119 -7.45 1.38 -8.41
C GLN A 119 -7.16 0.74 -7.06
N PHE A 120 -7.50 -0.55 -6.86
CA PHE A 120 -7.16 -1.27 -5.63
C PHE A 120 -5.65 -1.39 -5.36
N LEU A 121 -4.80 -1.22 -6.38
CA LEU A 121 -3.35 -1.09 -6.18
C LEU A 121 -2.98 0.19 -5.42
N LEU A 122 -3.75 1.26 -5.58
CA LEU A 122 -3.59 2.50 -4.82
C LEU A 122 -4.27 2.41 -3.45
N ILE A 123 -5.37 1.66 -3.33
CA ILE A 123 -6.10 1.48 -2.06
C ILE A 123 -5.32 0.63 -1.06
N GLY A 124 -4.65 -0.44 -1.49
CA GLY A 124 -3.90 -1.33 -0.58
C GLY A 124 -2.91 -0.59 0.35
N PRO A 125 -2.01 0.26 -0.16
CA PRO A 125 -1.07 1.02 0.68
C PRO A 125 -1.73 1.91 1.72
N ILE A 126 -2.77 2.67 1.32
CA ILE A 126 -3.46 3.60 2.23
C ILE A 126 -4.33 2.84 3.26
N TRP A 127 -4.86 1.67 2.90
CA TRP A 127 -5.55 0.74 3.80
C TRP A 127 -4.59 0.23 4.89
N CYS A 128 -3.37 -0.16 4.52
CA CYS A 128 -2.32 -0.53 5.47
C CYS A 128 -1.89 0.64 6.36
N MET A 129 -1.77 1.85 5.80
CA MET A 129 -1.42 3.05 6.55
C MET A 129 -2.45 3.40 7.61
N ASP A 130 -3.75 3.38 7.29
CA ASP A 130 -4.81 3.65 8.27
C ASP A 130 -4.79 2.63 9.42
N ALA A 131 -4.58 1.34 9.09
CA ALA A 131 -4.44 0.30 10.10
C ALA A 131 -3.19 0.51 10.98
N TYR A 132 -2.07 0.95 10.39
CA TYR A 132 -0.85 1.27 11.14
C TYR A 132 -1.06 2.45 12.08
N LEU A 133 -1.63 3.56 11.61
CA LEU A 133 -1.93 4.74 12.42
C LEU A 133 -2.87 4.39 13.58
N GLY A 134 -3.87 3.53 13.35
CA GLY A 134 -4.74 3.02 14.40
C GLY A 134 -4.03 2.23 15.50
N LYS A 135 -2.86 1.64 15.22
CA LYS A 135 -2.04 0.93 16.22
C LYS A 135 -1.13 1.86 17.01
N ILE A 136 -0.66 2.96 16.40
CA ILE A 136 0.37 3.82 17.01
C ILE A 136 -0.19 5.10 17.64
N LEU A 137 -1.35 5.59 17.20
CA LEU A 137 -1.94 6.83 17.68
C LEU A 137 -3.22 6.53 18.49
N PRO A 138 -3.24 6.80 19.81
CA PRO A 138 -4.37 6.44 20.69
C PRO A 138 -5.72 7.03 20.28
N ASN A 139 -5.70 8.22 19.66
CA ASN A 139 -6.90 8.95 19.25
C ASN A 139 -7.17 8.88 17.74
N TRP A 140 -6.55 7.93 17.03
CA TRP A 140 -6.76 7.77 15.60
C TRP A 140 -8.17 7.27 15.31
N LYS A 141 -8.92 8.05 14.52
CA LYS A 141 -10.20 7.61 13.98
C LYS A 141 -9.94 6.85 12.69
N SER A 142 -9.90 5.52 12.80
CA SER A 142 -9.72 4.64 11.64
C SER A 142 -10.87 4.79 10.66
N ARG A 143 -10.55 4.64 9.37
CA ARG A 143 -11.52 4.58 8.28
C ARG A 143 -11.95 3.15 7.99
N HIS A 144 -11.33 2.15 8.62
CA HIS A 144 -11.79 0.77 8.62
C HIS A 144 -13.04 0.62 9.48
N ASN A 145 -13.93 -0.29 9.08
CA ASN A 145 -14.98 -0.76 9.98
C ASN A 145 -14.38 -1.55 11.16
N SER A 146 -14.96 -1.37 12.35
CA SER A 146 -14.46 -1.85 13.66
C SER A 146 -14.14 -3.34 13.72
N ALA A 147 -14.72 -4.17 12.84
CA ALA A 147 -14.47 -5.61 12.75
C ALA A 147 -13.05 -5.95 12.26
N ILE A 148 -12.38 -5.05 11.54
CA ILE A 148 -11.15 -5.37 10.79
C ILE A 148 -9.87 -5.08 11.59
N MET A 149 -9.95 -4.28 12.65
CA MET A 149 -8.81 -3.88 13.50
C MET A 149 -8.16 -5.04 14.28
N SER A 150 -8.77 -6.23 14.31
CA SER A 150 -8.19 -7.43 14.92
C SER A 150 -7.25 -8.16 13.96
N ILE A 151 -6.07 -7.58 13.71
CA ILE A 151 -4.91 -8.32 13.19
C ILE A 151 -4.08 -8.78 14.38
#